data_AF-X1HZQ4-F1
#
_entry.id   AF-X1HZQ4-F1
#
_cell.length_a   1.000
_cell.length_b   1.000
_cell.length_c   1.000
_cell.angle_alpha   90.00
_cell.angle_beta   90.00
_cell.angle_gamma   90.00
#
_symmetry.space_group_name_H-M   'P 1'
#
loop_
_entity.id
_entity.type
_entity.pdbx_description
1 polymer ?
#
loop_
_entity_poly.entity_id
_entity_poly.type
_entity_poly.pdbx_seq_one_letter_code
_entity_poly.pdbx_strand_id
1 'polypeptide(L)'
;MLPQDVITREEDCGTIDGTWISKPQEGELLPPLAERIIGRLAASKIVKPKTKKVIVDRNEEIDEQKAKEIIAAGLTKVHVRSPLSCHSRHGACQQCYGRDLARGHLVDPNTAVGIIAAQSIGEPGTQLTLRTFHTGGVVGLDITSGLPRVEELFEARPPKGQAIISEIDGVAEVVQDEEGKVIKVASSEVYHDEYPLPPGWQAIVKDGQWVDIGAELASPPKAKASSKKSKALTTETKPILARVAGEVTIKGDQLVISYMEEQQQEY
;
A
#
# COMPACT_ATOMS: atom_id res chain seq x y z
N MET A 1 23.08 -0.92 0.99
CA MET A 1 23.99 -1.53 0.00
C MET A 1 24.54 -0.40 -0.84
N LEU A 2 25.86 -0.28 -0.93
CA LEU A 2 26.45 0.79 -1.74
C LEU A 2 26.36 0.40 -3.23
N PRO A 3 26.28 1.37 -4.16
CA PRO A 3 26.18 1.07 -5.59
C PRO A 3 27.32 0.18 -6.12
N GLN A 4 28.51 0.25 -5.51
CA GLN A 4 29.67 -0.54 -5.88
C GLN A 4 29.45 -2.05 -5.74
N ASP A 5 28.53 -2.48 -4.86
CA ASP A 5 28.28 -3.90 -4.59
C ASP A 5 27.20 -4.50 -5.51
N VAL A 6 26.54 -3.67 -6.33
CA VAL A 6 25.41 -4.10 -7.17
C VAL A 6 25.93 -4.62 -8.52
N ILE A 7 26.08 -5.93 -8.60
CA ILE A 7 26.59 -6.68 -9.76
C ILE A 7 25.56 -7.71 -10.21
N THR A 8 25.46 -7.98 -11.51
CA THR A 8 24.57 -9.02 -12.07
C THR A 8 25.13 -10.43 -11.90
N ARG A 9 24.97 -11.02 -10.71
CA ARG A 9 25.59 -12.33 -10.37
C ARG A 9 24.77 -13.55 -10.76
N GLU A 10 23.47 -13.37 -10.94
CA GLU A 10 22.50 -14.45 -11.18
C GLU A 10 21.67 -14.12 -12.42
N GLU A 11 21.23 -15.13 -13.18
CA GLU A 11 20.38 -14.91 -14.34
C GLU A 11 18.95 -14.54 -13.91
N ASP A 12 18.36 -15.34 -13.02
CA ASP A 12 17.01 -15.16 -12.49
C ASP A 12 16.99 -15.43 -10.97
N CYS A 13 16.41 -14.50 -10.21
CA CYS A 13 16.19 -14.66 -8.76
C CYS A 13 14.87 -15.40 -8.44
N GLY A 14 14.10 -15.79 -9.46
CA GLY A 14 12.85 -16.55 -9.34
C GLY A 14 11.65 -15.73 -8.83
N THR A 15 11.82 -14.44 -8.56
CA THR A 15 10.74 -13.60 -8.06
C THR A 15 9.54 -13.54 -9.01
N ILE A 16 8.34 -13.56 -8.45
CA ILE A 16 7.10 -13.24 -9.15
C ILE A 16 6.74 -11.75 -9.01
N ASP A 17 7.41 -11.06 -8.08
CA ASP A 17 7.13 -9.67 -7.76
C ASP A 17 7.72 -8.73 -8.79
N GLY A 18 6.95 -7.71 -9.12
CA GLY A 18 7.32 -6.70 -10.07
C GLY A 18 6.82 -5.33 -9.64
N THR A 19 7.02 -4.37 -10.53
CA THR A 19 6.50 -3.01 -10.37
C THR A 19 5.48 -2.75 -11.48
N TRP A 20 4.36 -2.14 -11.11
CA TRP A 20 3.37 -1.68 -12.08
C TRP A 20 3.78 -0.33 -12.64
N ILE A 21 4.13 -0.28 -13.93
CA ILE A 21 4.37 0.98 -14.62
C ILE A 21 3.06 1.43 -15.27
N SER A 22 2.52 2.54 -14.79
CA SER A 22 1.34 3.18 -15.35
C SER A 22 1.69 4.25 -16.39
N LYS A 23 0.75 4.49 -17.30
CA LYS A 23 0.74 5.69 -18.13
C LYS A 23 0.75 6.92 -17.21
N PRO A 24 1.57 7.94 -17.51
CA PRO A 24 1.59 9.16 -16.72
C PRO A 24 0.24 9.89 -16.81
N GLN A 25 -0.15 10.53 -15.71
CA GLN A 25 -1.35 11.36 -15.62
C GLN A 25 -1.11 12.73 -16.25
N GLU A 26 -2.19 13.43 -16.58
CA GLU A 26 -2.11 14.78 -17.16
C GLU A 26 -1.52 15.75 -16.12
N GLY A 27 -0.39 16.38 -16.46
CA GLY A 27 0.38 17.23 -15.54
C GLY A 27 1.63 16.56 -14.94
N GLU A 28 1.80 15.25 -15.08
CA GLU A 28 3.05 14.58 -14.68
C GLU A 28 4.15 14.77 -15.75
N LEU A 29 5.31 15.26 -15.31
CA LEU A 29 6.52 15.40 -16.13
C LEU A 29 7.25 14.04 -16.29
N LEU A 30 6.55 13.04 -16.83
CA LEU A 30 7.08 11.71 -17.04
C LEU A 30 7.08 11.34 -18.53
N PRO A 31 8.11 10.61 -19.01
CA PRO A 31 8.11 10.09 -20.37
C PRO A 31 6.91 9.17 -20.66
N PRO A 32 6.52 9.02 -21.94
CA PRO A 32 5.46 8.12 -22.35
C PRO A 32 5.69 6.69 -21.85
N LEU A 33 4.59 5.94 -21.68
CA LEU A 33 4.64 4.54 -21.22
C LEU A 33 5.58 3.68 -22.07
N ALA A 34 5.66 3.92 -23.38
CA ALA A 34 6.53 3.19 -24.32
C ALA A 34 7.99 3.21 -23.86
N GLU A 35 8.52 4.39 -23.61
CA GLU A 35 9.93 4.61 -23.28
C GLU A 35 10.29 4.01 -21.92
N ARG A 36 9.32 3.94 -21.01
CA ARG A 36 9.53 3.42 -19.65
C ARG A 36 9.54 1.89 -19.56
N ILE A 37 8.88 1.21 -20.50
CA ILE A 37 8.76 -0.26 -20.52
C ILE A 37 9.79 -0.94 -21.43
N ILE A 38 10.33 -0.23 -22.43
CA ILE A 38 11.31 -0.80 -23.37
C ILE A 38 12.55 -1.30 -22.61
N GLY A 39 13.02 -2.49 -22.98
CA GLY A 39 14.20 -3.14 -22.39
C GLY A 39 13.96 -3.78 -21.02
N ARG A 40 12.74 -3.69 -20.46
CA ARG A 40 12.37 -4.43 -19.24
C ARG A 40 11.79 -5.79 -19.59
N LEU A 41 11.86 -6.73 -18.64
CA LEU A 41 11.18 -8.02 -18.75
C LEU A 41 9.80 -7.97 -18.10
N ALA A 42 8.83 -8.67 -18.69
CA ALA A 42 7.50 -8.78 -18.15
C ALA A 42 7.47 -9.68 -16.90
N ALA A 43 6.93 -9.18 -15.78
CA ALA A 43 6.76 -9.97 -14.55
C ALA A 43 5.55 -10.91 -14.63
N SER A 44 4.53 -10.53 -15.42
CA SER A 44 3.35 -11.36 -15.72
C SER A 44 3.01 -11.31 -17.21
N LYS A 45 2.29 -12.32 -17.71
CA LYS A 45 1.85 -12.37 -19.11
C LYS A 45 1.02 -11.13 -19.46
N ILE A 46 1.39 -10.45 -20.53
CA ILE A 46 0.68 -9.28 -21.03
C ILE A 46 -0.26 -9.72 -22.15
N VAL A 47 -1.56 -9.56 -21.94
CA VAL A 47 -2.60 -10.01 -22.87
C VAL A 47 -3.39 -8.85 -23.43
N LYS A 48 -3.81 -8.94 -24.70
CA LYS A 48 -4.75 -7.99 -25.31
C LYS A 48 -6.13 -8.18 -24.70
N PRO A 49 -6.77 -7.13 -24.12
CA PRO A 49 -8.09 -7.27 -23.49
C PRO A 49 -9.17 -7.77 -24.46
N LYS A 50 -9.11 -7.35 -25.73
CA LYS A 50 -10.13 -7.65 -26.74
C LYS A 50 -10.00 -9.04 -27.37
N THR A 51 -8.77 -9.49 -27.62
CA THR A 51 -8.52 -10.73 -28.39
C THR A 51 -8.03 -11.90 -27.54
N LYS A 52 -7.72 -11.66 -26.25
CA LYS A 52 -7.07 -12.63 -25.35
C LYS A 52 -5.76 -13.21 -25.87
N LYS A 53 -5.18 -12.62 -26.93
CA LYS A 53 -3.88 -13.01 -27.46
C LYS A 53 -2.78 -12.48 -26.54
N VAL A 54 -1.82 -13.35 -26.20
CA VAL A 54 -0.61 -12.97 -25.46
C VAL A 54 0.27 -12.11 -26.36
N ILE A 55 0.70 -10.95 -25.87
CA ILE A 55 1.65 -10.05 -26.54
C ILE A 55 3.08 -10.39 -26.09
N VAL A 56 3.27 -10.53 -24.78
CA VAL A 56 4.55 -10.79 -24.13
C VAL A 56 4.32 -11.83 -23.04
N ASP A 57 5.09 -12.92 -23.07
CA ASP A 57 5.06 -13.93 -22.01
C ASP A 57 5.86 -13.47 -20.78
N ARG A 58 5.70 -14.17 -19.66
CA ARG A 58 6.49 -13.90 -18.46
C ARG A 58 7.98 -14.12 -18.75
N ASN A 59 8.83 -13.26 -18.18
CA ASN A 59 10.28 -13.23 -18.37
C ASN A 59 10.72 -12.95 -19.82
N GLU A 60 9.80 -12.53 -20.68
CA GLU A 60 10.14 -12.07 -22.01
C GLU A 60 10.42 -10.56 -22.00
N GLU A 61 11.42 -10.16 -22.77
CA GLU A 61 11.82 -8.78 -22.93
C GLU A 61 10.80 -8.00 -23.77
N ILE A 62 10.54 -6.75 -23.35
CA ILE A 62 9.66 -5.81 -24.03
C ILE A 62 10.50 -4.98 -25.02
N ASP A 63 10.48 -5.42 -26.28
CA ASP A 63 11.08 -4.70 -27.41
C ASP A 63 10.22 -3.51 -27.85
N GLU A 64 10.78 -2.65 -28.70
CA GLU A 64 10.12 -1.48 -29.29
C GLU A 64 8.84 -1.85 -30.06
N GLN A 65 8.84 -3.02 -30.72
CA GLN A 65 7.66 -3.52 -31.43
C GLN A 65 6.55 -3.95 -30.46
N LYS A 66 6.91 -4.74 -29.43
CA LYS A 66 5.98 -5.17 -28.38
C LYS A 66 5.43 -3.99 -27.58
N ALA A 67 6.26 -2.99 -27.28
CA ALA A 67 5.82 -1.76 -26.61
C ALA A 67 4.75 -1.03 -27.42
N LYS A 68 4.91 -0.91 -28.75
CA LYS A 68 3.88 -0.35 -29.65
C LYS A 68 2.60 -1.18 -29.64
N GLU A 69 2.71 -2.50 -29.63
CA GLU A 69 1.54 -3.40 -29.55
C GLU A 69 0.78 -3.27 -28.23
N ILE A 70 1.49 -3.12 -27.11
CA ILE A 70 0.92 -2.91 -25.77
C ILE A 70 0.11 -1.61 -25.73
N ILE A 71 0.64 -0.55 -26.33
CA ILE A 71 -0.04 0.75 -26.40
C ILE A 71 -1.23 0.70 -27.35
N ALA A 72 -1.09 0.06 -28.51
CA ALA A 72 -2.18 -0.14 -29.46
C ALA A 72 -3.32 -0.99 -28.86
N ALA A 73 -3.00 -1.89 -27.92
CA ALA A 73 -3.97 -2.65 -27.16
C ALA A 73 -4.75 -1.81 -26.12
N GLY A 74 -4.33 -0.57 -25.86
CA GLY A 74 -4.95 0.33 -24.90
C GLY A 74 -4.61 0.03 -23.43
N LEU A 75 -3.49 -0.65 -23.16
CA LEU A 75 -3.09 -0.97 -21.79
C LEU A 75 -2.55 0.27 -21.07
N THR A 76 -3.13 0.60 -19.92
CA THR A 76 -2.76 1.76 -19.11
C THR A 76 -1.70 1.44 -18.06
N LYS A 77 -1.54 0.16 -17.69
CA LYS A 77 -0.55 -0.32 -16.73
C LYS A 77 0.08 -1.62 -17.22
N VAL A 78 1.38 -1.76 -16.99
CA VAL A 78 2.15 -2.95 -17.34
C VAL A 78 2.95 -3.43 -16.13
N HIS A 79 2.91 -4.73 -15.86
CA HIS A 79 3.65 -5.34 -14.77
C HIS A 79 5.01 -5.84 -15.26
N VAL A 80 6.07 -5.20 -14.79
CA VAL A 80 7.45 -5.46 -15.22
C VAL A 80 8.32 -5.87 -14.04
N ARG A 81 9.38 -6.62 -14.31
CA ARG A 81 10.40 -6.89 -13.29
C ARG A 81 11.18 -5.61 -12.99
N SER A 82 11.72 -5.56 -11.77
CA SER A 82 12.43 -4.39 -11.27
C SER A 82 13.58 -4.82 -10.36
N PRO A 83 14.71 -4.09 -10.34
CA PRO A 83 15.76 -4.31 -9.35
C PRO A 83 15.26 -4.12 -7.91
N LEU A 84 14.22 -3.30 -7.70
CA LEU A 84 13.63 -3.05 -6.37
C LEU A 84 12.86 -4.25 -5.81
N SER A 85 12.34 -5.13 -6.68
CA SER A 85 11.62 -6.34 -6.28
C SER A 85 12.48 -7.61 -6.45
N CYS A 86 13.80 -7.43 -6.60
CA CYS A 86 14.74 -8.53 -6.81
C CYS A 86 15.08 -9.22 -5.48
N HIS A 87 14.98 -10.56 -5.46
CA HIS A 87 15.32 -11.38 -4.29
C HIS A 87 16.77 -11.90 -4.28
N SER A 88 17.63 -11.42 -5.20
CA SER A 88 19.04 -11.79 -5.20
C SER A 88 19.73 -11.27 -3.94
N ARG A 89 20.53 -12.11 -3.28
CA ARG A 89 21.18 -11.74 -2.00
C ARG A 89 22.28 -10.69 -2.16
N HIS A 90 22.99 -10.71 -3.29
CA HIS A 90 24.13 -9.85 -3.56
C HIS A 90 24.04 -9.31 -4.99
N GLY A 91 23.41 -8.14 -5.11
CA GLY A 91 23.30 -7.39 -6.35
C GLY A 91 21.91 -7.48 -6.94
N ALA A 92 21.83 -7.64 -8.26
CA ALA A 92 20.58 -7.84 -8.98
C ALA A 92 20.72 -9.04 -9.93
N CYS A 93 19.63 -9.70 -10.29
CA CYS A 93 19.68 -10.69 -11.37
C CYS A 93 19.53 -10.01 -12.75
N GLN A 94 19.99 -10.68 -13.80
CA GLN A 94 19.90 -10.18 -15.18
C GLN A 94 18.44 -9.89 -15.56
N GLN A 95 17.50 -10.76 -15.17
CA GLN A 95 16.09 -10.59 -15.51
C GLN A 95 15.38 -9.43 -14.80
N CYS A 96 15.80 -9.08 -13.58
CA CYS A 96 15.25 -7.92 -12.87
C CYS A 96 15.85 -6.59 -13.36
N TYR A 97 17.09 -6.61 -13.86
CA TYR A 97 17.72 -5.44 -14.46
C TYR A 97 17.20 -5.19 -15.90
N GLY A 98 17.25 -6.22 -16.75
CA GLY A 98 16.82 -6.16 -18.15
C GLY A 98 17.94 -5.84 -19.13
N ARG A 99 17.60 -5.06 -20.15
CA ARG A 99 18.49 -4.65 -21.26
C ARG A 99 19.59 -3.72 -20.76
N ASP A 100 20.82 -3.99 -21.17
CA ASP A 100 21.91 -3.02 -21.12
C ASP A 100 21.65 -1.93 -22.17
N LEU A 101 21.36 -0.71 -21.72
CA LEU A 101 21.06 0.43 -22.58
C LEU A 101 22.24 0.86 -23.47
N ALA A 102 23.48 0.49 -23.12
CA ALA A 102 24.65 0.82 -23.92
C ALA A 102 24.86 -0.17 -25.08
N ARG A 103 24.51 -1.46 -24.89
CA ARG A 103 24.75 -2.53 -25.88
C ARG A 103 23.51 -2.99 -26.62
N GLY A 104 22.32 -2.75 -26.05
CA GLY A 104 21.04 -3.09 -26.68
C GLY A 104 20.61 -4.55 -26.54
N HIS A 105 21.31 -5.37 -25.74
CA HIS A 105 20.92 -6.75 -25.41
C HIS A 105 20.76 -6.92 -23.89
N LEU A 106 20.24 -8.07 -23.46
CA LEU A 106 20.16 -8.43 -22.04
C LEU A 106 21.54 -8.26 -21.38
N VAL A 107 21.57 -7.66 -20.19
CA VAL A 107 22.82 -7.36 -19.48
C VAL A 107 23.66 -8.62 -19.27
N ASP A 108 24.98 -8.52 -19.49
CA ASP A 108 25.90 -9.64 -19.30
C ASP A 108 26.04 -10.02 -17.82
N PRO A 109 26.33 -11.29 -17.51
CA PRO A 109 26.65 -11.69 -16.15
C PRO A 109 27.93 -11.00 -15.67
N ASN A 110 27.99 -10.73 -14.37
CA ASN A 110 29.08 -10.01 -13.69
C ASN A 110 29.27 -8.55 -14.13
N THR A 111 28.23 -7.91 -14.66
CA THR A 111 28.25 -6.48 -14.98
C THR A 111 28.02 -5.66 -13.72
N ALA A 112 28.88 -4.66 -13.49
CA ALA A 112 28.78 -3.73 -12.36
C ALA A 112 27.70 -2.65 -12.61
N VAL A 113 26.43 -3.07 -12.66
CA VAL A 113 25.29 -2.20 -12.99
C VAL A 113 25.11 -1.04 -12.01
N GLY A 114 25.50 -1.19 -10.75
CA GLY A 114 25.42 -0.09 -9.77
C GLY A 114 26.43 1.03 -10.03
N ILE A 115 27.63 0.71 -10.53
CA ILE A 115 28.62 1.73 -10.95
C ILE A 115 28.10 2.49 -12.17
N ILE A 116 27.57 1.77 -13.15
CA ILE A 116 26.99 2.37 -14.38
C ILE A 116 25.83 3.31 -13.99
N ALA A 117 24.94 2.88 -13.09
CA ALA A 117 23.84 3.69 -12.61
C ALA A 117 24.33 4.94 -11.84
N ALA A 118 25.33 4.78 -10.96
CA ALA A 118 25.89 5.90 -10.21
C ALA A 118 26.50 6.96 -11.12
N GLN A 119 27.26 6.55 -12.15
CA GLN A 119 27.84 7.47 -13.13
C GLN A 119 26.77 8.17 -13.97
N SER A 120 25.75 7.42 -14.41
CA SER A 120 24.64 7.94 -15.22
C SER A 120 23.82 9.03 -14.51
N ILE A 121 23.85 9.06 -13.18
CA ILE A 121 23.22 10.10 -12.37
C ILE A 121 24.23 11.20 -12.02
N GLY A 122 25.44 10.82 -11.63
CA GLY A 122 26.48 11.74 -11.14
C GLY A 122 27.01 12.70 -12.21
N GLU A 123 27.32 12.20 -13.42
CA GLU A 123 27.89 13.04 -14.49
C GLU A 123 26.92 14.17 -14.90
N PRO A 124 25.63 13.89 -15.23
CA PRO A 124 24.67 14.97 -15.48
C PRO A 124 24.47 15.90 -14.28
N GLY A 125 24.56 15.39 -13.05
CA GLY A 125 24.49 16.19 -11.83
C GLY A 125 25.60 17.23 -11.73
N THR A 126 26.85 16.84 -12.02
CA THR A 126 27.98 17.79 -12.08
C THR A 126 27.85 18.78 -13.24
N GLN A 127 27.23 18.39 -14.35
CA GLN A 127 26.95 19.29 -15.46
C GLN A 127 25.85 20.32 -15.13
N LEU A 128 24.86 19.93 -14.33
CA LEU A 128 23.78 20.80 -13.88
C LEU A 128 24.31 21.94 -13.00
N THR A 129 25.22 21.64 -12.07
CA THR A 129 25.82 22.68 -11.21
C THR A 129 26.59 23.73 -12.01
N LEU A 130 27.37 23.31 -13.01
CA LEU A 130 28.08 24.23 -13.90
C LEU A 130 27.11 25.09 -14.74
N ARG A 131 26.02 24.51 -15.27
CA ARG A 131 25.03 25.25 -16.08
C ARG A 131 24.22 26.27 -15.25
N THR A 132 23.93 25.97 -13.98
CA THR A 132 23.22 26.91 -13.10
C THR A 132 23.97 28.23 -12.88
N PHE A 133 25.32 28.22 -12.83
CA PHE A 133 26.11 29.44 -12.68
C PHE A 133 26.10 30.34 -13.92
N HIS A 134 26.02 29.76 -15.12
CA HIS A 134 26.03 30.53 -16.37
C HIS A 134 24.64 31.03 -16.81
N THR A 135 23.57 30.41 -16.32
CA THR A 135 22.18 30.74 -16.69
C THR A 135 21.45 31.59 -15.64
N GLY A 136 22.14 31.97 -14.56
CA GLY A 136 21.60 32.63 -13.35
C GLY A 136 20.99 34.03 -13.52
N GLY A 137 20.75 34.50 -14.76
CA GLY A 137 20.09 35.77 -15.06
C GLY A 137 18.71 35.66 -15.71
N VAL A 138 18.25 34.44 -16.06
CA VAL A 138 16.97 34.26 -16.78
C VAL A 138 15.86 33.92 -15.77
N VAL A 139 15.14 34.95 -15.33
CA VAL A 139 13.93 34.80 -14.50
C VAL A 139 12.87 34.09 -15.33
N GLY A 140 12.47 32.87 -14.93
CA GLY A 140 11.31 32.17 -15.51
C GLY A 140 11.51 30.70 -15.86
N LEU A 141 12.74 30.20 -15.89
CA LEU A 141 12.99 28.75 -15.84
C LEU A 141 13.20 28.39 -14.38
N ASP A 142 12.24 27.67 -13.80
CA ASP A 142 12.25 27.21 -12.42
C ASP A 142 13.33 26.12 -12.23
N ILE A 143 14.60 26.53 -12.26
CA ILE A 143 15.78 25.69 -11.99
C ILE A 143 16.02 25.60 -10.46
N THR A 144 15.12 26.16 -9.65
CA THR A 144 15.37 26.51 -8.23
C THR A 144 15.62 25.33 -7.30
N SER A 145 15.45 24.09 -7.75
CA SER A 145 15.82 22.91 -6.95
C SER A 145 17.26 22.42 -7.19
N GLY A 146 17.89 22.69 -8.34
CA GLY A 146 19.30 22.39 -8.64
C GLY A 146 19.82 21.00 -8.21
N LEU A 147 21.13 20.90 -7.97
CA LEU A 147 21.77 19.75 -7.29
C LEU A 147 21.39 19.63 -5.79
N PRO A 148 21.18 20.72 -5.02
CA PRO A 148 20.86 20.61 -3.60
C PRO A 148 19.62 19.78 -3.31
N ARG A 149 18.59 19.86 -4.17
CA ARG A 149 17.40 19.03 -4.02
C ARG A 149 17.67 17.55 -4.29
N VAL A 150 18.53 17.25 -5.25
CA VAL A 150 18.95 15.87 -5.56
C VAL A 150 19.73 15.28 -4.37
N GLU A 151 20.65 16.06 -3.79
CA GLU A 151 21.40 15.66 -2.58
C GLU A 151 20.46 15.41 -1.38
N GLU A 152 19.52 16.33 -1.12
CA GLU A 152 18.51 16.16 -0.07
C GLU A 152 17.71 14.84 -0.22
N LEU A 153 17.33 14.49 -1.45
CA LEU A 153 16.58 13.27 -1.76
C LEU A 153 17.42 12.00 -1.57
N PHE A 154 18.69 12.01 -2.01
CA PHE A 154 19.58 10.85 -1.86
C PHE A 154 20.07 10.62 -0.42
N GLU A 155 20.18 11.68 0.37
CA GLU A 155 20.52 11.60 1.80
C GLU A 155 19.30 11.41 2.70
N ALA A 156 18.09 11.34 2.12
CA ALA A 156 16.82 11.25 2.84
C ALA A 156 16.68 12.31 3.94
N ARG A 157 17.16 13.53 3.68
CA ARG A 157 17.09 14.62 4.66
C ARG A 157 15.64 15.12 4.81
N PRO A 158 15.21 15.48 6.04
CA PRO A 158 13.90 16.09 6.25
C PRO A 158 13.83 17.43 5.50
N PRO A 159 12.77 17.68 4.69
CA PRO A 159 12.65 18.93 3.97
C PRO A 159 12.45 20.11 4.94
N LYS A 160 12.94 21.30 4.58
CA LYS A 160 12.89 22.49 5.45
C LYS A 160 11.46 23.04 5.71
N GLY A 161 10.46 22.53 4.99
CA GLY A 161 9.04 22.84 5.17
C GLY A 161 8.20 21.57 5.18
N GLN A 162 8.45 20.68 6.15
CA GLN A 162 7.64 19.48 6.32
C GLN A 162 6.19 19.84 6.56
N ALA A 163 5.29 19.25 5.77
CA ALA A 163 3.88 19.23 6.11
C ALA A 163 3.68 18.26 7.29
N ILE A 164 2.87 18.67 8.26
CA ILE A 164 2.36 17.78 9.30
C ILE A 164 1.27 16.92 8.64
N ILE A 165 1.41 15.61 8.73
CA ILE A 165 0.46 14.63 8.18
C ILE A 165 -0.26 13.99 9.37
N SER A 166 -1.58 13.84 9.26
CA SER A 166 -2.36 13.13 10.28
C SER A 166 -1.93 11.67 10.37
N GLU A 167 -1.70 11.18 11.58
CA GLU A 167 -1.38 9.77 11.84
C GLU A 167 -2.64 8.90 11.85
N ILE A 168 -3.80 9.52 12.07
CA ILE A 168 -5.10 8.86 12.14
C ILE A 168 -6.03 9.34 11.03
N ASP A 169 -6.88 8.44 10.56
CA ASP A 169 -8.02 8.78 9.72
C ASP A 169 -9.13 9.40 10.58
N GLY A 170 -9.75 10.49 10.13
CA GLY A 170 -10.79 11.15 10.91
C GLY A 170 -11.29 12.45 10.31
N VAL A 171 -12.15 13.14 11.06
CA VAL A 171 -12.64 14.47 10.70
C VAL A 171 -11.70 15.51 11.31
N ALA A 172 -11.15 16.38 10.47
CA ALA A 172 -10.30 17.49 10.91
C ALA A 172 -11.14 18.70 11.31
N GLU A 173 -10.95 19.18 12.53
CA GLU A 173 -11.50 20.42 13.06
C GLU A 173 -10.38 21.43 13.26
N VAL A 174 -10.54 22.63 12.70
CA VAL A 174 -9.57 23.72 12.88
C VAL A 174 -10.06 24.62 14.00
N VAL A 175 -9.38 24.55 15.14
CA VAL A 175 -9.65 25.40 16.29
C VAL A 175 -8.68 26.57 16.27
N GLN A 176 -9.20 27.79 16.39
CA GLN A 176 -8.38 28.99 16.46
C GLN A 176 -8.42 29.54 17.89
N ASP A 177 -7.27 29.55 18.55
CA ASP A 177 -7.09 30.07 19.90
C ASP A 177 -6.20 31.33 19.87
N GLU A 178 -6.05 32.01 21.02
CA GLU A 178 -5.22 33.22 21.16
C GLU A 178 -3.72 32.96 20.85
N GLU A 179 -3.28 31.70 20.97
CA GLU A 179 -1.88 31.26 20.73
C GLU A 179 -1.63 30.73 19.31
N GLY A 180 -2.67 30.49 18.50
CA GLY A 180 -2.50 30.01 17.12
C GLY A 180 -3.67 29.21 16.56
N LYS A 181 -3.45 28.59 15.39
CA LYS A 181 -4.39 27.64 14.78
C LYS A 181 -3.93 26.22 15.12
N VAL A 182 -4.80 25.45 15.75
CA VAL A 182 -4.60 24.03 16.10
C VAL A 182 -5.52 23.19 15.23
N ILE A 183 -5.03 22.06 14.73
CA ILE A 183 -5.84 21.11 13.95
C ILE A 183 -6.07 19.88 14.81
N LYS A 184 -7.32 19.60 15.15
CA LYS A 184 -7.73 18.38 15.85
C LYS A 184 -8.27 17.38 14.85
N VAL A 185 -7.79 16.15 14.89
CA VAL A 185 -8.36 15.06 14.10
C VAL A 185 -9.05 14.10 15.06
N ALA A 186 -10.34 13.87 14.84
CA ALA A 186 -11.13 12.93 15.63
C ALA A 186 -11.51 11.73 14.77
N SER A 187 -11.14 10.54 15.23
CA SER A 187 -11.57 9.26 14.67
C SER A 187 -12.64 8.66 15.57
N SER A 188 -13.79 8.33 15.00
CA SER A 188 -14.88 7.64 15.71
C SER A 188 -15.24 6.38 14.93
N GLU A 189 -15.02 5.22 15.54
CA GLU A 189 -15.40 3.94 14.96
C GLU A 189 -16.46 3.28 15.84
N VAL A 190 -17.59 2.95 15.22
CA VAL A 190 -18.70 2.28 15.90
C VAL A 190 -18.64 0.79 15.58
N TYR A 191 -18.20 0.01 16.56
CA TYR A 191 -18.13 -1.44 16.46
C TYR A 191 -19.48 -2.06 16.83
N HIS A 192 -19.87 -3.10 16.09
CA HIS A 192 -21.10 -3.86 16.31
C HIS A 192 -20.75 -5.33 16.48
N ASP A 193 -21.04 -5.90 17.65
CA ASP A 193 -20.87 -7.33 17.91
C ASP A 193 -22.25 -8.02 17.88
N GLU A 194 -22.45 -8.91 16.91
CA GLU A 194 -23.73 -9.58 16.66
C GLU A 194 -23.80 -10.95 17.36
N TYR A 195 -24.90 -11.17 18.09
CA TYR A 195 -25.21 -12.42 18.78
C TYR A 195 -26.50 -13.01 18.20
N PRO A 196 -26.45 -14.18 17.53
CA PRO A 196 -27.64 -14.84 17.02
C PRO A 196 -28.46 -15.43 18.18
N LEU A 197 -29.77 -15.17 18.18
CA LEU A 197 -30.72 -15.77 19.12
C LEU A 197 -31.26 -17.08 18.54
N PRO A 198 -31.09 -18.23 19.21
CA PRO A 198 -31.73 -19.46 18.76
C PRO A 198 -33.26 -19.41 18.99
N PRO A 199 -34.07 -20.01 18.11
CA PRO A 199 -35.53 -19.98 18.22
C PRO A 199 -36.00 -20.60 19.55
N GLY A 200 -36.77 -19.83 20.32
CA GLY A 200 -37.32 -20.21 21.62
C GLY A 200 -36.56 -19.65 22.83
N TRP A 201 -35.41 -18.99 22.64
CA TRP A 201 -34.68 -18.31 23.73
C TRP A 201 -35.29 -16.94 24.02
N GLN A 202 -35.28 -16.54 25.30
CA GLN A 202 -35.73 -15.21 25.72
C GLN A 202 -34.52 -14.33 26.03
N ALA A 203 -34.47 -13.16 25.37
CA ALA A 203 -33.52 -12.12 25.71
C ALA A 203 -33.82 -11.58 27.12
N ILE A 204 -32.79 -11.50 27.96
CA ILE A 204 -32.90 -11.00 29.34
C ILE A 204 -32.74 -9.48 29.38
N VAL A 205 -32.02 -8.93 28.40
CA VAL A 205 -31.68 -7.52 28.27
C VAL A 205 -32.76 -6.75 27.49
N LYS A 206 -32.92 -5.46 27.80
CA LYS A 206 -33.81 -4.55 27.08
C LYS A 206 -33.08 -3.85 25.93
N ASP A 207 -33.84 -3.43 24.93
CA ASP A 207 -33.34 -2.58 23.85
C ASP A 207 -32.87 -1.22 24.42
N GLY A 208 -31.65 -0.80 24.08
CA GLY A 208 -30.97 0.38 24.61
C GLY A 208 -30.34 0.20 26.01
N GLN A 209 -30.28 -1.03 26.53
CA GLN A 209 -29.65 -1.28 27.83
C GLN A 209 -28.13 -1.41 27.69
N TRP A 210 -27.39 -0.68 28.52
CA TRP A 210 -25.95 -0.88 28.66
C TRP A 210 -25.64 -2.20 29.37
N VAL A 211 -24.72 -2.98 28.81
CA VAL A 211 -24.27 -4.26 29.38
C VAL A 211 -22.75 -4.29 29.53
N ASP A 212 -22.29 -4.90 30.62
CA ASP A 212 -20.87 -5.13 30.87
C ASP A 212 -20.40 -6.48 30.29
N ILE A 213 -19.09 -6.62 30.11
CA ILE A 213 -18.46 -7.86 29.65
C ILE A 213 -18.84 -9.00 30.61
N GLY A 214 -19.36 -10.10 30.05
CA GLY A 214 -19.81 -11.28 30.78
C GLY A 214 -21.28 -11.23 31.23
N ALA A 215 -22.05 -10.19 30.88
CA ALA A 215 -23.48 -10.14 31.16
C ALA A 215 -24.26 -11.18 30.33
N GLU A 216 -25.25 -11.83 30.95
CA GLU A 216 -26.14 -12.79 30.27
C GLU A 216 -27.13 -12.04 29.34
N LEU A 217 -26.99 -12.26 28.04
CA LEU A 217 -27.82 -11.62 27.01
C LEU A 217 -29.12 -12.40 26.75
N ALA A 218 -29.05 -13.73 26.72
CA ALA A 218 -30.19 -14.61 26.46
C ALA A 218 -30.08 -15.94 27.20
N SER A 219 -31.23 -16.46 27.64
CA SER A 219 -31.33 -17.77 28.29
C SER A 219 -32.46 -18.62 27.70
N PRO A 220 -32.36 -19.97 27.79
CA PRO A 220 -33.44 -20.85 27.41
C PRO A 220 -34.65 -20.67 28.36
N PRO A 221 -35.89 -20.88 27.88
CA PRO A 221 -37.10 -20.67 28.67
C PRO A 221 -37.12 -21.65 29.86
N LYS A 222 -37.13 -21.11 31.08
CA LYS A 222 -37.11 -21.91 32.32
C LYS A 222 -38.41 -22.72 32.44
N ALA A 223 -38.31 -24.04 32.36
CA ALA A 223 -39.38 -24.94 32.83
C ALA A 223 -39.56 -24.76 34.35
N LYS A 224 -40.79 -24.50 34.80
CA LYS A 224 -41.12 -24.39 36.22
C LYS A 224 -41.02 -25.77 36.90
N ALA A 225 -40.38 -25.78 38.09
CA ALA A 225 -40.78 -26.44 39.34
C ALA A 225 -39.81 -27.46 39.99
N SER A 226 -39.48 -27.13 41.24
CA SER A 226 -39.31 -28.03 42.39
C SER A 226 -38.02 -28.85 42.58
N SER A 227 -37.73 -29.02 43.86
CA SER A 227 -36.60 -29.72 44.48
C SER A 227 -36.45 -31.20 44.10
N LYS A 228 -35.23 -31.62 43.77
CA LYS A 228 -34.38 -32.63 44.47
C LYS A 228 -33.35 -33.23 43.51
N LYS A 229 -32.16 -33.51 44.06
CA LYS A 229 -30.98 -34.08 43.41
C LYS A 229 -31.28 -35.42 42.70
N SER A 230 -30.78 -35.57 41.47
CA SER A 230 -29.97 -36.73 41.03
C SER A 230 -29.35 -36.51 39.65
N LYS A 231 -28.09 -36.94 39.52
CA LYS A 231 -27.21 -36.90 38.35
C LYS A 231 -27.77 -37.61 37.11
N ALA A 232 -27.65 -37.00 35.93
CA ALA A 232 -27.25 -37.65 34.66
C ALA A 232 -27.04 -36.60 33.54
N LEU A 233 -26.01 -36.83 32.72
CA LEU A 233 -25.59 -36.14 31.49
C LEU A 233 -26.73 -35.51 30.64
N THR A 234 -26.69 -34.18 30.46
CA THR A 234 -27.28 -33.48 29.30
C THR A 234 -26.48 -32.20 29.04
N THR A 235 -26.10 -31.99 27.79
CA THR A 235 -25.43 -30.81 27.21
C THR A 235 -25.70 -29.51 27.98
N GLU A 236 -24.69 -28.99 28.67
CA GLU A 236 -24.80 -27.70 29.36
C GLU A 236 -25.14 -26.63 28.32
N THR A 237 -26.40 -26.21 28.33
CA THR A 237 -26.89 -25.13 27.48
C THR A 237 -26.39 -23.83 28.13
N LYS A 238 -25.16 -23.43 27.78
CA LYS A 238 -24.53 -22.24 28.36
C LYS A 238 -25.24 -20.97 27.88
N PRO A 239 -25.52 -20.01 28.77
CA PRO A 239 -26.12 -18.73 28.39
C PRO A 239 -25.21 -17.97 27.43
N ILE A 240 -25.79 -17.15 26.57
CA ILE A 240 -25.02 -16.26 25.70
C ILE A 240 -24.53 -15.10 26.55
N LEU A 241 -23.22 -14.98 26.72
CA LEU A 241 -22.57 -13.92 27.49
C LEU A 241 -22.04 -12.84 26.56
N ALA A 242 -22.17 -11.58 26.96
CA ALA A 242 -21.57 -10.44 26.29
C ALA A 242 -20.04 -10.56 26.29
N ARG A 243 -19.41 -10.47 25.12
CA ARG A 243 -17.95 -10.46 24.95
C ARG A 243 -17.36 -9.06 25.10
N VAL A 244 -18.18 -8.03 24.84
CA VAL A 244 -17.81 -6.61 24.88
C VAL A 244 -18.84 -5.83 25.68
N ALA A 245 -18.41 -4.75 26.32
CA ALA A 245 -19.31 -3.81 26.98
C ALA A 245 -19.85 -2.80 25.96
N GLY A 246 -21.14 -2.46 26.03
CA GLY A 246 -21.75 -1.53 25.10
C GLY A 246 -23.27 -1.48 25.21
N GLU A 247 -23.89 -0.76 24.28
CA GLU A 247 -25.34 -0.62 24.22
C GLU A 247 -25.94 -1.74 23.39
N VAL A 248 -26.91 -2.46 23.97
CA VAL A 248 -27.60 -3.56 23.27
C VAL A 248 -28.74 -3.01 22.43
N THR A 249 -28.71 -3.27 21.13
CA THR A 249 -29.83 -3.09 20.22
C THR A 249 -30.42 -4.45 19.82
N ILE A 250 -31.73 -4.63 19.96
CA ILE A 250 -32.43 -5.87 19.63
C ILE A 250 -33.05 -5.75 18.23
N LYS A 251 -32.49 -6.45 17.24
CA LYS A 251 -33.03 -6.52 15.87
C LYS A 251 -33.54 -7.93 15.56
N GLY A 252 -34.82 -8.17 15.89
CA GLY A 252 -35.49 -9.44 15.55
C GLY A 252 -34.85 -10.66 16.22
N ASP A 253 -34.15 -11.48 15.43
CA ASP A 253 -33.47 -12.73 15.86
C ASP A 253 -31.98 -12.54 16.19
N GLN A 254 -31.54 -11.28 16.30
CA GLN A 254 -30.15 -10.92 16.59
C GLN A 254 -30.07 -9.82 17.66
N LEU A 255 -29.11 -9.97 18.57
CA LEU A 255 -28.72 -8.94 19.53
C LEU A 255 -27.42 -8.31 19.05
N VAL A 256 -27.37 -6.98 18.97
CA VAL A 256 -26.18 -6.25 18.53
C VAL A 256 -25.69 -5.42 19.70
N ILE A 257 -24.44 -5.61 20.13
CA ILE A 257 -23.80 -4.72 21.09
C ILE A 257 -23.01 -3.69 20.30
N SER A 258 -23.40 -2.43 20.40
CA SER A 258 -22.66 -1.32 19.80
C SER A 258 -21.79 -0.65 20.86
N TYR A 259 -20.52 -0.45 20.55
CA TYR A 259 -19.63 0.38 21.37
C TYR A 259 -18.80 1.30 20.48
N MET A 260 -18.48 2.48 21.00
CA MET A 260 -17.77 3.53 20.29
C MET A 260 -16.39 3.69 20.94
N GLU A 261 -15.35 3.53 20.13
CA GLU A 261 -14.01 3.97 20.51
C GLU A 261 -13.76 5.33 19.86
N GLU A 262 -13.47 6.34 20.68
CA GLU A 262 -13.05 7.66 20.22
C GLU A 262 -11.56 7.82 20.47
N GLN A 263 -10.83 8.19 19.42
CA GLN A 263 -9.44 8.62 19.50
C GLN A 263 -9.34 10.07 19.02
N GLN A 264 -8.73 10.92 19.85
CA GLN A 264 -8.49 12.33 19.57
C GLN A 264 -7.00 12.63 19.60
N GLN A 265 -6.52 13.35 18.59
CA GLN A 265 -5.13 13.81 18.52
C GLN A 265 -5.08 15.27 18.04
N GLU A 266 -4.23 16.08 18.69
CA GLU A 266 -4.06 17.51 18.42
C GLU A 266 -2.70 17.76 17.77
N TYR A 267 -2.67 18.62 16.75
CA TYR A 267 -1.47 19.00 15.99
C TYR A 267 -1.31 20.51 15.88
#